data_AF-A0AAV3RUU4-F1
#
_entry.id   AF-A0AAV3RUU4-F1
#
_cell.length_a   1.000
_cell.length_b   1.000
_cell.length_c   1.000
_cell.angle_alpha   90.00
_cell.angle_beta   90.00
_cell.angle_gamma   90.00
#
_symmetry.space_group_name_H-M   'P 1'
#
loop_
_entity.id
_entity.type
_entity.pdbx_description
1 polymer ?
#
loop_
_entity_poly.entity_id
_entity_poly.type
_entity_poly.pdbx_seq_one_letter_code
_entity_poly.pdbx_strand_id
1 'polypeptide(L)'
;MQVEITDVPCDTKDEDEILESEFFDTRHAFLSLCQGNHYQYDTLRRAKHSSMMVLYYLHNPTVPPFVTQCAVCHLDIETGQGWRCDTCPDYDVCNACYLKDGGVDHPHKLTNNPSVADVNAQSKEARQLRVTQLKKMLELLVHASQCRSPQCNYPNCVKVKLLFRHGMQCKVRASGGCLLCKKMWYLLQLHARACKESQCNVPRCRDLRDHLKRLQQQSESRRRAAVMEMMRQRAVEVAGSSE
;
A
#
# COMPACT_ATOMS: atom_id res chain seq x y z
N MET A 1 14.16 19.72 -35.16
CA MET A 1 13.18 20.53 -34.43
C MET A 1 13.10 19.96 -33.02
N GLN A 2 13.86 20.53 -32.10
CA GLN A 2 13.95 20.06 -30.71
C GLN A 2 12.80 20.72 -29.96
N VAL A 3 11.79 19.95 -29.55
CA VAL A 3 10.71 20.48 -28.72
C VAL A 3 11.28 20.60 -27.31
N GLU A 4 11.66 21.83 -26.93
CA GLU A 4 12.00 22.14 -25.55
C GLU A 4 10.72 22.04 -24.73
N ILE A 5 10.61 21.01 -23.89
CA ILE A 5 9.55 20.89 -22.90
C ILE A 5 9.96 21.77 -21.71
N THR A 6 9.73 23.06 -21.84
CA THR A 6 9.72 24.00 -20.71
C THR A 6 8.51 23.71 -19.83
N ASP A 7 8.66 23.88 -18.51
CA ASP A 7 7.63 23.68 -17.48
C ASP A 7 7.33 22.24 -17.04
N VAL A 8 8.32 21.34 -17.06
CA VAL A 8 8.21 20.11 -16.25
C VAL A 8 8.58 20.45 -14.80
N PRO A 9 7.65 20.34 -13.82
CA PRO A 9 7.98 20.56 -12.42
C PRO A 9 9.13 19.65 -12.00
N CYS A 10 10.12 20.20 -11.29
CA CYS A 10 11.28 19.45 -10.76
C CYS A 10 10.89 18.33 -9.78
N ASP A 11 9.63 18.34 -9.32
CA ASP A 11 9.09 17.47 -8.29
C ASP A 11 7.78 16.85 -8.77
N THR A 12 7.76 15.53 -8.93
CA THR A 12 6.53 14.75 -9.12
C THR A 12 5.94 14.48 -7.73
N LYS A 13 5.45 15.53 -7.07
CA LYS A 13 4.69 15.39 -5.82
C LYS A 13 3.40 14.66 -6.12
N ASP A 14 3.37 13.40 -5.71
CA ASP A 14 2.14 12.65 -5.60
C ASP A 14 1.40 13.16 -4.35
N GLU A 15 0.34 13.94 -4.58
CA GLU A 15 -0.55 14.42 -3.53
C GLU A 15 -1.67 13.40 -3.22
N ASP A 16 -1.72 12.28 -3.97
CA ASP A 16 -2.68 11.21 -3.72
C ASP A 16 -2.32 10.44 -2.45
N GLU A 17 -3.36 9.91 -1.79
CA GLU A 17 -3.17 9.07 -0.62
C GLU A 17 -2.50 7.75 -1.02
N ILE A 18 -1.53 7.28 -0.23
CA ILE A 18 -0.89 5.97 -0.43
C ILE A 18 -1.99 4.88 -0.49
N LEU A 19 -2.14 4.25 -1.66
CA LEU A 19 -3.04 3.13 -1.89
C LEU A 19 -2.32 1.84 -1.50
N GLU A 20 -2.72 1.23 -0.39
CA GLU A 20 -2.26 -0.12 -0.02
C GLU A 20 -3.02 -1.14 -0.86
N SER A 21 -2.32 -2.02 -1.58
CA SER A 21 -2.94 -3.08 -2.36
C SER A 21 -2.06 -4.32 -2.42
N GLU A 22 -2.61 -5.44 -1.98
CA GLU A 22 -1.93 -6.74 -1.94
C GLU A 22 -1.41 -7.17 -3.33
N PHE A 23 -2.05 -6.71 -4.41
CA PHE A 23 -1.65 -7.02 -5.79
C PHE A 23 -0.59 -6.07 -6.35
N PHE A 24 -0.51 -4.83 -5.87
CA PHE A 24 0.41 -3.81 -6.42
C PHE A 24 1.61 -3.52 -5.52
N ASP A 25 1.65 -4.07 -4.31
CA ASP A 25 2.73 -3.85 -3.34
C ASP A 25 4.03 -4.60 -3.70
N THR A 26 3.93 -5.72 -4.42
CA THR A 26 5.11 -6.50 -4.84
C THR A 26 5.07 -6.89 -6.31
N ARG A 27 6.25 -7.00 -6.92
CA ARG A 27 6.39 -7.49 -8.32
C ARG A 27 5.74 -8.86 -8.51
N HIS A 28 5.86 -9.75 -7.52
CA HIS A 28 5.34 -11.11 -7.63
C HIS A 28 3.81 -11.13 -7.61
N ALA A 29 3.18 -10.39 -6.69
CA ALA A 29 1.73 -10.29 -6.63
C ALA A 29 1.13 -9.67 -7.90
N PHE A 30 1.76 -8.62 -8.45
CA PHE A 30 1.32 -8.01 -9.71
C PHE A 30 1.45 -8.99 -10.89
N LEU A 31 2.53 -9.77 -10.94
CA LEU A 31 2.70 -10.80 -11.95
C LEU A 31 1.62 -11.88 -11.85
N SER A 32 1.30 -12.35 -10.65
CA SER A 32 0.24 -13.34 -10.43
C SER A 32 -1.13 -12.82 -10.87
N LEU A 33 -1.44 -11.54 -10.59
CA LEU A 33 -2.66 -10.88 -11.08
C LEU A 33 -2.72 -10.91 -12.61
N CYS A 34 -1.64 -10.48 -13.28
CA CYS A 34 -1.56 -10.44 -14.73
C CYS A 34 -1.66 -11.83 -15.37
N GLN A 35 -1.00 -12.83 -14.80
CA GLN A 35 -1.01 -14.20 -15.32
C GLN A 35 -2.39 -14.85 -15.16
N GLY A 36 -2.99 -14.74 -13.98
CA GLY A 36 -4.29 -15.36 -13.70
C GLY A 36 -5.45 -14.71 -14.47
N ASN A 37 -5.33 -13.42 -14.83
CA ASN A 37 -6.33 -12.72 -15.66
C ASN A 37 -5.92 -12.56 -17.13
N HIS A 38 -4.82 -13.18 -17.54
CA HIS A 38 -4.30 -13.13 -18.91
C HIS A 38 -4.14 -11.70 -19.47
N TYR A 39 -3.64 -10.78 -18.65
CA TYR A 39 -3.35 -9.41 -19.07
C TYR A 39 -2.18 -9.38 -20.02
N GLN A 40 -2.42 -8.82 -21.20
CA GLN A 40 -1.50 -8.78 -22.32
C GLN A 40 -1.25 -7.33 -22.78
N TYR A 41 -0.06 -7.09 -23.32
CA TYR A 41 0.41 -5.77 -23.77
C TYR A 41 1.01 -5.81 -25.19
N ASP A 42 0.80 -6.91 -25.92
CA ASP A 42 1.30 -7.15 -27.28
C ASP A 42 0.56 -6.33 -28.35
N THR A 43 -0.69 -5.94 -28.09
CA THR A 43 -1.46 -5.05 -28.97
C THR A 43 -1.99 -3.86 -28.20
N LEU A 44 -2.21 -2.73 -28.88
CA LEU A 44 -2.77 -1.54 -28.26
C LEU A 44 -4.13 -1.79 -27.60
N ARG A 45 -4.97 -2.62 -28.23
CA ARG A 45 -6.28 -3.00 -27.68
C ARG A 45 -6.14 -3.73 -26.34
N ARG A 46 -5.27 -4.74 -26.28
CA ARG A 46 -5.02 -5.54 -25.08
C ARG A 46 -4.36 -4.69 -23.99
N ALA A 47 -3.38 -3.86 -24.35
CA ALA A 47 -2.73 -2.94 -23.43
C ALA A 47 -3.73 -1.96 -22.78
N LYS A 48 -4.66 -1.39 -23.55
CA LYS A 48 -5.71 -0.51 -23.03
C LYS A 48 -6.61 -1.24 -22.02
N HIS A 49 -7.05 -2.45 -22.36
CA HIS A 49 -7.90 -3.26 -21.48
C HIS A 49 -7.16 -3.63 -20.18
N SER A 50 -5.95 -4.20 -20.29
CA SER A 50 -5.13 -4.60 -19.15
C SER A 50 -4.86 -3.42 -18.21
N SER A 51 -4.48 -2.26 -18.74
CA SER A 51 -4.27 -1.05 -17.93
C SER A 51 -5.56 -0.55 -17.29
N MET A 52 -6.69 -0.60 -17.98
CA MET A 52 -8.00 -0.23 -17.42
C MET A 52 -8.40 -1.16 -16.27
N MET A 53 -8.16 -2.47 -16.40
CA MET A 53 -8.44 -3.43 -15.33
C MET A 53 -7.53 -3.22 -14.12
N VAL A 54 -6.24 -2.93 -14.34
CA VAL A 54 -5.32 -2.55 -13.26
C VAL A 54 -5.81 -1.31 -12.51
N LEU A 55 -6.22 -0.27 -13.24
CA LEU A 55 -6.81 0.94 -12.64
C LEU A 55 -8.09 0.62 -11.86
N TYR A 56 -8.95 -0.23 -12.42
CA TYR A 56 -10.17 -0.65 -11.75
C TYR A 56 -9.87 -1.32 -10.39
N TYR A 57 -8.93 -2.26 -10.32
CA TYR A 57 -8.56 -2.91 -9.07
C TYR A 57 -7.82 -1.98 -8.09
N LEU A 58 -7.06 -0.99 -8.60
CA LEU A 58 -6.46 0.05 -7.76
C LEU A 58 -7.52 0.88 -7.03
N HIS A 59 -8.63 1.18 -7.70
CA HIS A 59 -9.72 1.97 -7.15
C HIS A 59 -10.78 1.13 -6.41
N ASN A 60 -10.76 -0.19 -6.57
CA ASN A 60 -11.71 -1.13 -5.97
C ASN A 60 -10.97 -2.33 -5.34
N PRO A 61 -10.14 -2.12 -4.31
CA PRO A 61 -9.24 -3.14 -3.76
C PRO A 61 -9.97 -4.33 -3.11
N THR A 62 -11.27 -4.20 -2.86
CA THR A 62 -12.08 -5.27 -2.26
C THR A 62 -12.74 -6.17 -3.29
N VAL A 63 -12.62 -5.85 -4.60
CA VAL A 63 -13.14 -6.71 -5.66
C VAL A 63 -12.19 -7.89 -5.82
N PRO A 64 -12.68 -9.14 -5.77
CA PRO A 64 -11.87 -10.30 -6.06
C PRO A 64 -11.25 -10.18 -7.46
N PRO A 65 -9.92 -10.29 -7.60
CA PRO A 65 -9.27 -10.23 -8.91
C PRO A 65 -9.52 -11.48 -9.75
N PHE A 66 -10.03 -12.55 -9.15
CA PHE A 66 -10.33 -13.80 -9.81
C PHE A 66 -11.80 -14.12 -9.62
N VAL A 67 -12.40 -14.70 -10.66
CA VAL A 67 -13.80 -15.08 -10.63
C VAL A 67 -13.97 -16.31 -9.75
N THR A 68 -14.92 -16.25 -8.82
CA THR A 68 -15.27 -17.38 -7.97
C THR A 68 -16.32 -18.24 -8.68
N GLN A 69 -16.10 -19.55 -8.74
CA GLN A 69 -17.07 -20.50 -9.30
C GLN A 69 -17.95 -21.10 -8.22
N CYS A 70 -19.22 -21.33 -8.54
CA CYS A 70 -20.15 -22.01 -7.66
C CYS A 70 -19.76 -23.47 -7.48
N ALA A 71 -19.64 -23.93 -6.23
CA ALA A 71 -19.30 -25.32 -5.90
C ALA A 71 -20.35 -26.33 -6.39
N VAL A 72 -21.59 -25.88 -6.63
CA VAL A 72 -22.72 -26.75 -7.03
C VAL A 72 -22.94 -26.75 -8.54
N CYS A 73 -23.06 -25.57 -9.16
CA CYS A 73 -23.36 -25.47 -10.59
C CYS A 73 -22.15 -25.16 -11.48
N HIS A 74 -20.99 -24.89 -10.88
CA HIS A 74 -19.73 -24.55 -11.55
C HIS A 74 -19.77 -23.32 -12.47
N LEU A 75 -20.87 -22.55 -12.42
CA LEU A 75 -20.96 -21.25 -13.05
C LEU A 75 -20.28 -20.19 -12.20
N ASP A 76 -19.77 -19.16 -12.86
CA ASP A 76 -19.19 -17.99 -12.22
C ASP A 76 -20.24 -17.29 -11.35
N ILE A 77 -19.84 -16.99 -10.11
CA ILE A 77 -20.65 -16.24 -9.16
C ILE A 77 -20.44 -14.75 -9.43
N GLU A 78 -21.51 -14.04 -9.76
CA GLU A 78 -21.45 -12.58 -9.85
C GLU A 78 -21.05 -11.97 -8.50
N THR A 79 -20.16 -10.97 -8.55
CA THR A 79 -19.61 -10.35 -7.34
C THR A 79 -20.73 -9.80 -6.44
N GLY A 80 -20.74 -10.20 -5.16
CA GLY A 80 -21.78 -9.82 -4.21
C GLY A 80 -23.11 -10.60 -4.33
N GLN A 81 -23.18 -11.62 -5.18
CA GLN A 81 -24.37 -12.47 -5.37
C GLN A 81 -24.09 -13.95 -5.06
N GLY A 82 -23.38 -14.19 -3.95
CA GLY A 82 -23.02 -15.54 -3.51
C GLY A 82 -22.97 -15.67 -2.00
N TRP A 83 -22.81 -16.90 -1.56
CA TRP A 83 -22.70 -17.30 -0.17
C TRP A 83 -21.42 -18.09 0.02
N ARG A 84 -20.66 -17.78 1.05
CA ARG A 84 -19.35 -18.39 1.32
C ARG A 84 -19.38 -19.15 2.65
N CYS A 85 -18.59 -20.21 2.74
CA CYS A 85 -18.22 -20.80 4.01
C CYS A 85 -16.93 -20.18 4.54
N ASP A 86 -16.94 -19.62 5.75
CA ASP A 86 -15.72 -19.09 6.38
C ASP A 86 -14.78 -20.18 6.94
N THR A 87 -15.24 -21.44 6.98
CA THR A 87 -14.49 -22.58 7.51
C THR A 87 -13.85 -23.44 6.41
N CYS A 88 -14.56 -23.64 5.29
CA CYS A 88 -14.10 -24.46 4.18
C CYS A 88 -13.49 -23.58 3.08
N PRO A 89 -12.22 -23.80 2.72
CA PRO A 89 -11.62 -23.13 1.57
C PRO A 89 -12.43 -23.44 0.30
N ASP A 90 -12.61 -22.41 -0.54
CA ASP A 90 -13.19 -22.53 -1.88
C ASP A 90 -14.62 -23.10 -1.95
N TYR A 91 -15.38 -23.03 -0.85
CA TYR A 91 -16.80 -23.38 -0.86
C TYR A 91 -17.66 -22.12 -0.92
N ASP A 92 -17.94 -21.70 -2.16
CA ASP A 92 -18.84 -20.61 -2.48
C ASP A 92 -20.01 -21.14 -3.33
N VAL A 93 -21.22 -20.67 -3.04
CA VAL A 93 -22.43 -21.04 -3.80
C VAL A 93 -23.17 -19.78 -4.27
N CYS A 94 -23.69 -19.79 -5.50
CA CYS A 94 -24.47 -18.66 -6.00
C CYS A 94 -25.83 -18.57 -5.30
N ASN A 95 -26.45 -17.38 -5.33
CA ASN A 95 -27.80 -17.17 -4.76
C ASN A 95 -28.83 -18.20 -5.24
N ALA A 96 -28.80 -18.58 -6.52
CA ALA A 96 -29.76 -19.54 -7.08
C ALA A 96 -29.59 -20.95 -6.48
N CYS A 97 -28.36 -21.41 -6.27
CA CYS A 97 -28.10 -22.71 -5.63
C CYS A 97 -28.40 -22.66 -4.13
N TYR A 98 -28.08 -21.54 -3.48
CA TYR A 98 -28.40 -21.33 -2.07
C TYR A 98 -29.92 -21.29 -1.82
N LEU A 99 -30.72 -20.64 -2.67
CA LEU A 99 -32.17 -20.58 -2.52
C LEU A 99 -32.86 -21.94 -2.74
N LYS A 100 -32.28 -22.81 -3.56
CA LYS A 100 -32.83 -24.15 -3.82
C LYS A 100 -32.60 -25.09 -2.66
N ASP A 101 -31.35 -25.18 -2.22
CA ASP A 101 -30.92 -26.26 -1.32
C ASP A 101 -30.38 -25.74 0.02
N GLY A 102 -30.38 -24.43 0.27
CA GLY A 102 -29.99 -23.81 1.55
C GLY A 102 -28.55 -24.07 2.02
N GLY A 103 -27.72 -24.72 1.18
CA GLY A 103 -26.47 -25.32 1.64
C GLY A 103 -26.67 -26.51 2.59
N VAL A 104 -27.82 -27.20 2.52
CA VAL A 104 -28.22 -28.29 3.43
C VAL A 104 -27.22 -29.45 3.44
N ASP A 105 -26.55 -29.70 2.31
CA ASP A 105 -25.50 -30.73 2.22
C ASP A 105 -24.11 -30.23 2.66
N HIS A 106 -24.00 -29.00 3.16
CA HIS A 106 -22.76 -28.44 3.70
C HIS A 106 -22.84 -28.28 5.23
N PRO A 107 -21.90 -28.86 6.01
CA PRO A 107 -22.00 -28.90 7.47
C PRO A 107 -21.79 -27.55 8.16
N HIS A 108 -21.25 -26.54 7.47
CA HIS A 108 -20.99 -25.22 8.03
C HIS A 108 -22.01 -24.19 7.55
N LYS A 109 -22.31 -23.22 8.41
CA LYS A 109 -23.18 -22.10 8.06
C LYS A 109 -22.54 -21.24 6.98
N LEU A 110 -23.31 -20.95 5.92
CA LEU A 110 -22.91 -20.03 4.87
C LEU A 110 -23.23 -18.58 5.27
N THR A 111 -22.31 -17.67 4.96
CA THR A 111 -22.45 -16.22 5.13
C THR A 111 -22.67 -15.58 3.76
N ASN A 112 -23.56 -14.59 3.69
CA ASN A 112 -23.79 -13.86 2.45
C ASN A 112 -22.53 -13.06 2.13
N ASN A 113 -22.07 -13.14 0.88
CA ASN A 113 -20.94 -12.35 0.42
C ASN A 113 -21.42 -10.89 0.29
N PRO A 114 -20.97 -9.96 1.16
CA PRO A 114 -21.42 -8.58 1.11
C PRO A 114 -21.17 -7.97 -0.27
N SER A 115 -22.04 -7.04 -0.68
CA SER A 115 -21.90 -6.41 -1.99
C SER A 115 -20.57 -5.66 -2.08
N VAL A 116 -20.01 -5.55 -3.29
CA VAL A 116 -18.77 -4.78 -3.53
C VAL A 116 -18.87 -3.36 -2.96
N ALA A 117 -20.06 -2.74 -3.04
CA ALA A 117 -20.30 -1.41 -2.51
C ALA A 117 -20.19 -1.36 -0.98
N ASP A 118 -20.70 -2.38 -0.27
CA ASP A 118 -20.64 -2.45 1.19
C ASP A 118 -19.21 -2.73 1.68
N VAL A 119 -18.48 -3.63 1.01
CA VAL A 119 -17.07 -3.90 1.35
C VAL A 119 -16.18 -2.70 1.01
N ASN A 120 -16.41 -2.04 -0.12
CA ASN A 120 -15.73 -0.79 -0.46
C ASN A 120 -16.03 0.32 0.55
N ALA A 121 -17.29 0.46 1.01
CA ALA A 121 -17.65 1.45 2.02
C ALA A 121 -16.96 1.16 3.37
N GLN A 122 -17.03 -0.08 3.85
CA GLN A 122 -16.39 -0.48 5.11
C GLN A 122 -14.87 -0.38 5.06
N SER A 123 -14.25 -0.79 3.95
CA SER A 123 -12.79 -0.68 3.78
C SER A 123 -12.34 0.77 3.64
N LYS A 124 -13.12 1.63 2.96
CA LYS A 124 -12.87 3.06 2.88
C LYS A 124 -13.02 3.74 4.24
N GLU A 125 -14.04 3.39 5.02
CA GLU A 125 -14.20 3.88 6.39
C GLU A 125 -13.05 3.43 7.30
N ALA A 126 -12.67 2.15 7.24
CA ALA A 126 -11.54 1.62 8.00
C ALA A 126 -10.22 2.31 7.59
N ARG A 127 -9.99 2.55 6.30
CA ARG A 127 -8.83 3.29 5.79
C ARG A 127 -8.86 4.74 6.27
N GLN A 128 -10.00 5.42 6.17
CA GLN A 128 -10.18 6.79 6.64
C GLN A 128 -9.91 6.92 8.14
N LEU A 129 -10.37 5.94 8.94
CA LEU A 129 -10.09 5.86 10.37
C LEU A 129 -8.59 5.71 10.64
N ARG A 130 -7.89 4.81 9.94
CA ARG A 130 -6.43 4.64 10.05
C ARG A 130 -5.68 5.91 9.69
N VAL A 131 -6.02 6.55 8.57
CA VAL A 131 -5.42 7.82 8.12
C VAL A 131 -5.64 8.93 9.16
N THR A 132 -6.86 9.03 9.71
CA THR A 132 -7.20 10.01 10.74
C THR A 132 -6.42 9.76 12.04
N GLN A 133 -6.29 8.51 12.46
CA GLN A 133 -5.50 8.13 13.62
C GLN A 133 -4.01 8.43 13.42
N LEU A 134 -3.47 8.16 12.23
CA LEU A 134 -2.09 8.48 11.88
C LEU A 134 -1.84 10.00 11.94
N LYS A 135 -2.74 10.82 11.36
CA LYS A 135 -2.65 12.29 11.43
C LYS A 135 -2.63 12.78 12.88
N LYS A 136 -3.55 12.33 13.73
CA LYS A 136 -3.58 12.65 15.17
C LYS A 136 -2.30 12.23 15.89
N MET A 137 -1.74 11.08 15.55
CA MET A 137 -0.48 10.61 16.12
C MET A 137 0.71 11.49 15.72
N LEU A 138 0.76 11.95 14.46
CA LEU A 138 1.80 12.87 13.99
C LEU A 138 1.67 14.26 14.64
N GLU A 139 0.46 14.78 14.79
CA GLU A 139 0.18 16.02 15.51
C GLU A 139 0.63 15.94 16.97
N LEU A 140 0.33 14.82 17.64
CA LEU A 140 0.78 14.55 19.01
C LEU A 140 2.31 14.57 19.13
N LEU A 141 3.04 14.01 18.15
CA LEU A 141 4.51 14.03 18.14
C LEU A 141 5.05 15.47 18.05
N VAL A 142 4.50 16.27 17.14
CA VAL A 142 4.87 17.68 16.97
C VAL A 142 4.57 18.45 18.25
N HIS A 143 3.36 18.30 18.79
CA HIS A 143 2.95 18.93 20.04
C HIS A 143 3.89 18.56 21.20
N ALA A 144 4.13 17.25 21.43
CA ALA A 144 4.94 16.78 22.55
C ALA A 144 6.40 17.25 22.44
N SER A 145 6.93 17.45 21.22
CA SER A 145 8.29 17.97 21.01
C SER A 145 8.47 19.43 21.42
N GLN A 146 7.40 20.22 21.38
CA GLN A 146 7.43 21.67 21.67
C GLN A 146 6.78 22.01 23.02
N CYS A 147 5.95 21.13 23.56
CA CYS A 147 5.20 21.37 24.77
C CYS A 147 6.12 21.42 26.00
N ARG A 148 6.09 22.53 26.73
CA ARG A 148 6.87 22.72 27.97
C ARG A 148 6.08 22.46 29.25
N SER A 149 4.74 22.37 29.16
CA SER A 149 3.90 22.14 30.34
C SER A 149 4.10 20.74 30.94
N PRO A 150 4.40 20.62 32.26
CA PRO A 150 4.49 19.34 32.94
C PRO A 150 3.12 18.67 33.10
N GLN A 151 2.04 19.45 33.19
CA GLN A 151 0.65 19.00 33.32
C GLN A 151 -0.12 19.38 32.05
N CYS A 152 0.21 18.71 30.94
CA CYS A 152 -0.46 18.96 29.67
C CYS A 152 -1.72 18.09 29.54
N ASN A 153 -2.86 18.73 29.25
CA ASN A 153 -4.14 18.05 29.05
C ASN A 153 -4.28 17.41 27.66
N TYR A 154 -3.32 17.63 26.74
CA TYR A 154 -3.34 17.01 25.43
C TYR A 154 -3.16 15.48 25.58
N PRO A 155 -4.08 14.65 25.04
CA PRO A 155 -4.06 13.21 25.25
C PRO A 155 -2.71 12.57 24.93
N ASN A 156 -2.19 11.75 25.85
CA ASN A 156 -0.91 11.04 25.70
C ASN A 156 0.36 11.91 25.55
N CYS A 157 0.27 13.25 25.66
CA CYS A 157 1.44 14.14 25.56
C CYS A 157 2.53 13.79 26.57
N VAL A 158 2.17 13.58 27.83
CA VAL A 158 3.12 13.18 28.90
C VAL A 158 3.84 11.88 28.56
N LYS A 159 3.15 10.89 28.01
CA LYS A 159 3.74 9.59 27.61
C LYS A 159 4.77 9.77 26.49
N VAL A 160 4.47 10.58 25.49
CA VAL A 160 5.37 10.85 24.37
C VAL A 160 6.60 11.65 24.83
N LYS A 161 6.43 12.61 25.75
CA LYS A 161 7.56 13.32 26.37
C LYS A 161 8.50 12.38 27.13
N LEU A 162 7.95 11.44 27.91
CA LEU A 162 8.74 10.42 28.60
C LEU A 162 9.51 9.55 27.60
N LEU A 163 8.90 9.21 26.47
CA LEU A 163 9.54 8.45 25.40
C LEU A 163 10.74 9.22 24.80
N PHE A 164 10.59 10.53 24.53
CA PHE A 164 11.70 11.37 24.08
C PHE A 164 12.82 11.46 25.13
N ARG A 165 12.48 11.69 26.40
CA ARG A 165 13.47 11.73 27.49
C ARG A 165 14.25 10.43 27.58
N HIS A 166 13.55 9.29 27.54
CA HIS A 166 14.18 7.97 27.50
C HIS A 166 15.13 7.85 26.31
N GLY A 167 14.68 8.19 25.10
CA GLY A 167 15.47 8.09 23.89
C GLY A 167 16.76 8.92 23.89
N MET A 168 16.76 10.07 24.56
CA MET A 168 17.94 10.92 24.71
C MET A 168 18.95 10.35 25.72
N GLN A 169 18.48 9.64 26.73
CA GLN A 169 19.31 9.16 27.86
C GLN A 169 19.68 7.67 27.77
N CYS A 170 18.97 6.89 26.95
CA CYS A 170 19.14 5.44 26.86
C CYS A 170 20.47 5.07 26.19
N LYS A 171 21.33 4.32 26.90
CA LYS A 171 22.61 3.81 26.39
C LYS A 171 22.46 2.56 25.50
N VAL A 172 21.44 1.73 25.76
CA VAL A 172 21.17 0.50 25.01
C VAL A 172 20.73 0.80 23.57
N ARG A 173 20.00 1.90 23.36
CA ARG A 173 19.49 2.37 22.05
C ARG A 173 18.62 1.33 21.33
N ALA A 174 18.09 1.70 20.17
CA ALA A 174 17.29 0.78 19.35
C ALA A 174 18.16 -0.36 18.77
N SER A 175 19.41 -0.05 18.41
CA SER A 175 20.40 -1.01 17.89
C SER A 175 20.78 -2.08 18.89
N GLY A 176 20.90 -1.75 20.18
CA GLY A 176 21.13 -2.71 21.26
C GLY A 176 19.84 -3.37 21.78
N GLY A 177 18.71 -3.21 21.09
CA GLY A 177 17.48 -3.97 21.38
C GLY A 177 16.45 -3.29 22.29
N CYS A 178 16.65 -2.05 22.75
CA CYS A 178 15.70 -1.39 23.64
C CYS A 178 14.33 -1.15 22.98
N LEU A 179 13.27 -1.71 23.56
CA LEU A 179 11.90 -1.65 23.02
C LEU A 179 11.34 -0.22 22.96
N LEU A 180 11.61 0.61 23.98
CA LEU A 180 11.17 2.01 23.99
C LEU A 180 11.88 2.82 22.90
N CYS A 181 13.19 2.62 22.72
CA CYS A 181 13.92 3.25 21.62
C CYS A 181 13.42 2.78 20.25
N LYS A 182 13.06 1.50 20.08
CA LYS A 182 12.46 0.98 18.84
C LYS A 182 11.12 1.67 18.54
N LYS A 183 10.23 1.76 19.54
CA LYS A 183 8.94 2.47 19.40
C LYS A 183 9.14 3.94 19.05
N MET A 184 10.04 4.63 19.75
CA MET A 184 10.37 6.04 19.46
C MET A 184 10.92 6.19 18.04
N TRP A 185 11.83 5.31 17.62
CA TRP A 185 12.41 5.37 16.29
C TRP A 185 11.36 5.19 15.20
N TYR A 186 10.46 4.23 15.37
CA TYR A 186 9.34 4.02 14.45
C TYR A 186 8.48 5.30 14.28
N LEU A 187 8.09 5.93 15.40
CA LEU A 187 7.31 7.16 15.37
C LEU A 187 8.05 8.32 14.68
N LEU A 188 9.35 8.46 14.93
CA LEU A 188 10.19 9.47 14.29
C LEU A 188 10.35 9.22 12.79
N GLN A 189 10.47 7.94 12.37
CA GLN A 189 10.54 7.57 10.95
C GLN A 189 9.22 7.88 10.23
N LEU A 190 8.07 7.55 10.83
CA LEU A 190 6.77 7.90 10.27
C LEU A 190 6.64 9.42 10.08
N HIS A 191 7.01 10.19 11.09
CA HIS A 191 7.00 11.64 11.01
C HIS A 191 7.95 12.15 9.91
N ALA A 192 9.20 11.68 9.86
CA ALA A 192 10.19 12.16 8.88
C ALA A 192 9.77 11.88 7.42
N ARG A 193 9.05 10.80 7.15
CA ARG A 193 8.49 10.50 5.82
C ARG A 193 7.40 11.50 5.41
N ALA A 194 6.54 11.90 6.36
CA ALA A 194 5.46 12.86 6.10
C ALA A 194 5.88 14.33 6.27
N CYS A 195 7.03 14.60 6.90
CA CYS A 195 7.43 15.95 7.28
C CYS A 195 8.10 16.71 6.12
N LYS A 196 7.37 17.69 5.59
CA LYS A 196 7.87 18.65 4.59
C LYS A 196 8.53 19.90 5.23
N GLU A 197 8.50 20.05 6.56
CA GLU A 197 8.95 21.27 7.25
C GLU A 197 10.48 21.41 7.32
N SER A 198 11.01 22.56 6.89
CA SER A 198 12.46 22.79 6.83
C SER A 198 13.09 22.86 8.22
N GLN A 199 12.43 23.56 9.14
CA GLN A 199 12.83 23.76 10.54
C GLN A 199 11.91 22.99 11.49
N CYS A 200 11.92 21.66 11.36
CA CYS A 200 11.11 20.80 12.21
C CYS A 200 11.68 20.67 13.63
N ASN A 201 10.85 20.90 14.65
CA ASN A 201 11.22 20.77 16.07
C ASN A 201 11.24 19.33 16.59
N VAL A 202 10.76 18.36 15.81
CA VAL A 202 10.74 16.95 16.22
C VAL A 202 12.17 16.39 16.24
N PRO A 203 12.62 15.78 17.35
CA PRO A 203 14.00 15.31 17.49
C PRO A 203 14.42 14.35 16.36
N ARG A 204 15.60 14.58 15.76
CA ARG A 204 16.17 13.76 14.67
C ARG A 204 15.33 13.70 13.39
N CYS A 205 14.29 14.51 13.24
CA CYS A 205 13.49 14.53 12.01
C CYS A 205 14.35 14.88 10.78
N ARG A 206 15.18 15.91 10.90
CA ARG A 206 16.10 16.35 9.84
C ARG A 206 17.05 15.23 9.40
N ASP A 207 17.75 14.61 10.36
CA ASP A 207 18.73 13.54 10.06
C ASP A 207 18.08 12.35 9.36
N LEU A 208 16.89 11.96 9.83
CA LEU A 208 16.09 10.88 9.25
C LEU A 208 15.64 11.21 7.83
N ARG A 209 15.13 12.43 7.60
CA ARG A 209 14.71 12.86 6.27
C ARG A 209 15.86 12.89 5.28
N ASP A 210 17.01 13.40 5.69
CA ASP A 210 18.21 13.45 4.84
C ASP A 210 18.73 12.04 4.53
N HIS A 211 18.65 11.11 5.50
CA HIS A 211 18.96 9.71 5.27
C HIS A 211 18.00 9.04 4.28
N LEU A 212 16.69 9.27 4.42
CA LEU A 212 15.68 8.75 3.50
C LEU A 212 15.88 9.28 2.07
N LYS A 213 16.17 10.58 1.91
CA LYS A 213 16.49 11.18 0.61
C LYS A 213 17.69 10.53 -0.05
N ARG A 214 18.78 10.30 0.70
CA ARG A 214 19.97 9.60 0.18
C ARG A 214 19.66 8.18 -0.27
N LEU A 215 18.86 7.43 0.49
CA LEU A 215 18.44 6.08 0.10
C LEU A 215 17.61 6.09 -1.19
N GLN A 216 16.68 7.03 -1.32
CA GLN A 216 15.88 7.18 -2.53
C GLN A 216 16.75 7.51 -3.76
N GLN A 217 17.64 8.49 -3.64
CA GLN A 217 18.58 8.85 -4.72
C GLN A 217 19.46 7.68 -5.14
N GLN A 218 19.95 6.89 -4.18
CA GLN A 218 20.76 5.71 -4.47
C GLN A 218 19.95 4.64 -5.23
N SER A 219 18.70 4.39 -4.82
CA SER A 219 17.78 3.47 -5.49
C SER A 219 17.50 3.91 -6.94
N GLU A 220 17.15 5.18 -7.13
CA GLU A 220 16.88 5.75 -8.44
C GLU A 220 18.10 5.69 -9.35
N SER A 221 19.29 5.99 -8.82
CA SER A 221 20.55 5.91 -9.58
C SER A 221 20.84 4.48 -10.05
N ARG A 222 20.66 3.49 -9.15
CA ARG A 222 20.79 2.06 -9.50
C ARG A 222 19.78 1.64 -10.57
N ARG A 223 18.53 2.08 -10.45
CA ARG A 223 17.48 1.81 -11.43
C ARG A 223 17.83 2.39 -12.80
N ARG A 224 18.27 3.66 -12.86
CA ARG A 224 18.69 4.32 -14.10
C ARG A 224 19.87 3.59 -14.75
N ALA A 225 20.87 3.20 -13.97
CA ALA A 225 22.02 2.43 -14.48
C ALA A 225 21.59 1.08 -15.06
N ALA A 226 20.71 0.34 -14.38
CA ALA A 226 20.20 -0.95 -14.86
C ALA A 226 19.42 -0.81 -16.18
N VAL A 227 18.59 0.23 -16.32
CA VAL A 227 17.86 0.51 -17.57
C VAL A 227 18.81 0.88 -18.71
N MET A 228 19.82 1.73 -18.44
CA MET A 228 20.82 2.11 -19.44
C MET A 228 21.63 0.89 -19.92
N GLU A 229 22.00 -0.01 -19.01
CA GLU A 229 22.72 -1.24 -19.39
C GLU A 229 21.84 -2.19 -20.22
N MET A 230 20.57 -2.35 -19.87
CA MET A 230 19.62 -3.13 -20.68
C MET A 230 19.47 -2.57 -22.11
N MET A 231 19.40 -1.24 -22.26
CA MET A 231 19.33 -0.60 -23.58
C MET A 231 20.61 -0.80 -24.38
N ARG A 232 21.78 -0.72 -23.72
CA ARG A 232 23.08 -0.97 -24.34
C ARG A 232 23.19 -2.40 -24.87
N GLN A 233 22.76 -3.39 -24.10
CA GLN A 233 22.76 -4.80 -24.50
C GLN A 233 21.87 -5.03 -25.72
N ARG A 234 20.66 -4.46 -25.74
CA ARG A 234 19.76 -4.54 -26.91
C ARG A 234 20.34 -3.92 -28.17
N ALA A 235 21.07 -2.79 -28.05
CA ALA A 235 21.70 -2.17 -29.20
C ALA A 235 22.81 -3.05 -29.80
N VAL A 236 23.57 -3.77 -28.96
CA VAL A 236 24.59 -4.73 -29.40
C VAL A 236 23.94 -5.94 -30.09
N GLU A 237 22.86 -6.48 -29.54
CA GLU A 237 22.12 -7.60 -30.14
C GLU A 237 21.55 -7.24 -31.53
N VAL A 238 20.98 -6.04 -31.68
CA VAL A 238 20.45 -5.57 -32.97
C VAL A 238 21.57 -5.39 -33.99
N ALA A 239 22.69 -4.78 -33.60
CA ALA A 239 23.84 -4.59 -34.48
C ALA A 239 24.46 -5.93 -34.92
N GLY A 240 24.60 -6.90 -34.01
CA GLY A 240 25.14 -8.23 -34.32
C GLY A 240 24.18 -9.14 -35.09
N SER A 241 22.89 -8.81 -35.16
CA SER A 241 21.89 -9.52 -35.98
C SER A 241 21.76 -8.97 -37.41
N SER A 242 22.51 -7.92 -37.74
CA SER A 242 22.49 -7.24 -39.04
C SER A 242 23.69 -7.60 -39.94
N GLU A 243 24.52 -8.57 -39.52
CA GLU A 243 25.61 -9.20 -40.28
C GLU A 243 25.24 -10.66 -40.62
#